data_AF-A0A4R3B1B1-F1
#
_entry.id   AF-A0A4R3B1B1-F1
#
_cell.length_a   1.000
_cell.length_b   1.000
_cell.length_c   1.000
_cell.angle_alpha   90.00
_cell.angle_beta   90.00
_cell.angle_gamma   90.00
#
_symmetry.space_group_name_H-M   'P 1'
#
loop_
_entity.id
_entity.type
_entity.pdbx_description
1 polymer ?
#
loop_
_entity_poly.entity_id
_entity_poly.type
_entity_poly.pdbx_seq_one_letter_code
_entity_poly.pdbx_strand_id
1 'polypeptide(L)'
;MKILKKIVIVLLLIVAVLLITALFLKKDYAVKREITINKPKQEVFDYIKYLRNQNNFSKWAMMDPLMTKTYQGTDGTVGFI
;
A
#
# COMPACT_ATOMS: atom_id res chain seq x y z
N MET A 1 16.59 -28.22 -35.52
CA MET A 1 17.37 -27.06 -34.99
C MET A 1 16.83 -25.69 -35.39
N LYS A 2 16.41 -25.45 -36.65
CA LYS A 2 15.92 -24.12 -37.09
C LYS A 2 14.67 -23.64 -36.34
N ILE A 3 13.71 -24.54 -36.08
CA ILE A 3 12.47 -24.23 -35.35
C ILE A 3 12.77 -23.92 -33.87
N LEU A 4 13.56 -24.76 -33.21
CA LEU A 4 13.99 -24.53 -31.82
C LEU A 4 14.73 -23.19 -31.66
N LYS A 5 15.64 -22.85 -32.58
CA LYS A 5 16.32 -21.55 -32.60
C LYS A 5 15.33 -20.39 -32.76
N LYS A 6 14.33 -20.50 -33.65
CA LYS A 6 13.29 -19.47 -33.82
C LYS A 6 12.48 -19.27 -32.54
N ILE A 7 12.09 -20.35 -31.86
CA ILE A 7 11.34 -20.27 -30.60
C ILE A 7 12.15 -19.51 -29.53
N VAL A 8 13.42 -19.86 -29.36
CA VAL A 8 14.32 -19.18 -28.41
C VAL A 8 14.49 -17.69 -28.74
N ILE A 9 14.64 -17.34 -30.03
CA ILE A 9 14.75 -15.94 -30.47
C ILE A 9 13.48 -15.16 -30.16
N VAL A 10 12.30 -15.73 -30.44
CA VAL A 10 11.02 -15.10 -30.13
C VAL A 10 10.87 -14.88 -28.62
N LEU A 11 11.24 -15.87 -27.81
CA LEU A 11 11.16 -15.77 -26.35
C LEU A 11 12.11 -14.68 -25.81
N LEU A 12 13.34 -14.61 -26.33
CA LEU A 12 14.29 -13.55 -26.00
C LEU A 12 13.77 -12.16 -26.38
N LEU A 13 13.12 -12.03 -27.55
CA LEU A 13 12.50 -10.77 -27.97
C LEU A 13 11.39 -10.33 -27.02
N ILE A 14 10.53 -11.27 -26.57
CA ILE A 14 9.47 -10.96 -25.61
C ILE A 14 10.06 -10.47 -24.29
N VAL A 15 11.07 -11.16 -23.77
CA VAL A 15 11.74 -10.76 -22.53
C VAL A 15 12.44 -9.40 -22.69
N ALA A 16 13.13 -9.17 -23.81
CA ALA A 16 13.78 -7.90 -24.10
C ALA A 16 12.77 -6.74 -24.14
N VAL A 17 11.61 -6.94 -24.78
CA VAL A 17 10.55 -5.93 -24.80
C VAL A 17 10.04 -5.61 -23.39
N LEU A 18 9.79 -6.62 -22.55
CA LEU A 18 9.35 -6.40 -21.16
C LEU A 18 10.39 -5.66 -20.32
N LEU A 19 11.68 -5.95 -20.50
CA LEU A 19 12.75 -5.26 -19.79
C LEU A 19 12.90 -3.82 -20.27
N ILE A 20 12.83 -3.58 -21.58
CA ILE A 20 12.89 -2.24 -22.16
C ILE A 20 11.71 -1.40 -21.65
N THR A 21 10.49 -1.93 -21.63
CA THR A 21 9.32 -1.19 -21.10
C THR A 21 9.46 -0.91 -19.61
N ALA A 22 10.00 -1.84 -18.82
CA ALA A 22 10.26 -1.65 -17.38
C ALA A 22 11.26 -0.52 -17.09
N LEU A 23 12.24 -0.27 -17.98
CA LEU A 23 13.20 0.83 -17.81
C LEU A 23 12.56 2.22 -17.86
N PHE A 24 11.44 2.35 -18.58
CA PHE A 24 10.74 3.63 -18.75
C PHE A 24 9.55 3.80 -17.80
N LEU A 25 9.14 2.73 -17.10
CA LEU A 25 8.06 2.80 -16.12
C LEU A 25 8.49 3.58 -14.88
N LYS A 26 7.58 4.40 -14.36
CA LYS A 26 7.78 5.09 -13.09
C LYS A 26 7.81 4.05 -11.97
N LYS A 27 8.86 4.11 -11.15
CA LYS A 27 9.03 3.22 -9.98
C LYS A 27 8.04 3.54 -8.88
N ASP A 28 7.62 4.81 -8.80
CA ASP A 28 6.74 5.30 -7.76
C ASP A 28 5.34 5.54 -8.31
N TYR A 29 4.36 5.10 -7.54
CA TYR A 29 2.95 5.43 -7.75
C TYR A 29 2.37 5.92 -6.42
N ALA A 30 1.45 6.89 -6.51
CA ALA A 30 0.78 7.46 -5.34
C ALA A 30 -0.71 7.17 -5.42
N VAL A 31 -1.26 6.59 -4.35
CA VAL A 31 -2.70 6.42 -4.19
C VAL A 31 -3.20 7.48 -3.21
N LYS A 32 -4.14 8.32 -3.66
CA LYS A 32 -4.77 9.34 -2.82
C LYS A 32 -6.27 9.08 -2.74
N ARG A 33 -6.82 9.23 -1.55
CA ARG A 33 -8.26 9.26 -1.28
C ARG A 33 -8.55 10.48 -0.41
N GLU A 34 -9.63 11.16 -0.72
CA GLU A 34 -10.08 12.34 0.01
C GLU A 34 -11.52 12.14 0.45
N ILE A 35 -11.81 12.55 1.68
CA ILE A 35 -13.16 12.61 2.24
C ILE A 35 -13.30 13.94 2.97
N THR A 36 -14.47 14.57 2.87
CA THR A 36 -14.77 15.81 3.60
C THR A 36 -15.49 15.46 4.89
N ILE A 37 -14.92 15.86 6.03
CA ILE A 37 -15.52 15.70 7.36
C ILE A 37 -15.95 17.09 7.83
N ASN A 38 -17.24 17.26 8.11
CA ASN A 38 -17.80 18.53 8.58
C ASN A 38 -17.52 18.76 10.08
N LYS A 39 -16.24 18.85 10.43
CA LYS A 39 -15.74 19.06 11.80
C LYS A 39 -14.49 19.97 11.80
N PRO A 40 -14.19 20.66 12.91
CA PRO A 40 -12.94 21.41 13.06
C PRO A 40 -11.71 20.54 12.81
N LYS A 41 -10.68 21.09 12.16
CA LYS A 41 -9.44 20.36 11.83
C LYS A 41 -8.77 19.74 13.06
N GLN A 42 -8.80 20.46 14.18
CA GLN A 42 -8.22 19.99 15.43
C GLN A 42 -8.93 18.74 15.96
N GLU A 43 -10.27 18.70 15.92
CA GLU A 43 -11.05 17.54 16.34
C GLU A 43 -10.74 16.31 15.47
N VAL A 44 -10.62 16.51 14.16
CA VAL A 44 -10.25 15.43 13.24
C VAL A 44 -8.83 14.93 13.52
N PHE A 45 -7.87 15.84 13.72
CA PHE A 45 -6.48 15.48 14.02
C PHE A 45 -6.38 14.72 15.36
N ASP A 46 -7.05 15.22 16.40
CA ASP A 46 -7.07 14.59 17.72
C ASP A 46 -7.71 13.21 17.70
N TYR A 47 -8.60 12.93 16.76
CA TYR A 47 -9.13 11.60 16.54
C TYR A 47 -8.15 10.67 15.80
N ILE A 48 -7.55 11.12 14.69
CA ILE A 48 -6.70 10.25 13.84
C ILE A 48 -5.30 9.99 14.41
N LYS A 49 -4.80 10.84 15.32
CA LYS A 49 -3.45 10.70 15.90
C LYS A 49 -3.26 9.46 16.77
N TYR A 50 -4.35 8.84 17.24
CA TYR A 50 -4.31 7.66 18.07
C TYR A 50 -4.40 6.38 17.24
N LEU A 51 -3.44 5.46 17.44
CA LEU A 51 -3.35 4.22 16.67
C LEU A 51 -4.55 3.30 16.98
N ARG A 52 -5.09 3.32 18.20
CA ARG A 52 -6.31 2.57 18.55
C ARG A 52 -7.53 3.00 17.73
N ASN A 53 -7.63 4.28 17.39
CA ASN A 53 -8.75 4.81 16.60
C ASN A 53 -8.68 4.37 15.13
N GLN A 54 -7.51 3.93 14.64
CA GLN A 54 -7.39 3.42 13.27
C GLN A 54 -8.27 2.20 13.02
N ASN A 55 -8.61 1.44 14.06
CA ASN A 55 -9.53 0.31 13.94
C ASN A 55 -10.93 0.70 13.43
N ASN A 56 -11.33 1.95 13.60
CA ASN A 56 -12.66 2.43 13.25
C ASN A 56 -12.78 2.84 11.78
N PHE A 57 -11.65 3.04 11.07
CA PHE A 57 -11.65 3.56 9.70
C PHE A 57 -10.66 2.88 8.76
N SER A 58 -9.69 2.11 9.28
CA SER A 58 -8.78 1.32 8.47
C SER A 58 -9.53 0.15 7.85
N LYS A 59 -9.63 0.16 6.51
CA LYS A 59 -10.27 -0.93 5.75
C LYS A 59 -9.64 -2.29 6.03
N TRP A 60 -8.33 -2.33 6.28
CA TRP A 60 -7.62 -3.57 6.62
C TRP A 60 -7.96 -4.03 8.03
N ALA A 61 -7.95 -3.12 9.01
CA ALA A 61 -8.26 -3.48 10.41
C ALA A 61 -9.72 -3.90 10.60
N MET A 62 -10.63 -3.40 9.76
CA MET A 62 -12.05 -3.77 9.75
C MET A 62 -12.33 -5.08 8.98
N MET A 63 -11.37 -5.59 8.21
CA MET A 63 -11.56 -6.78 7.38
C MET A 63 -11.62 -8.06 8.21
N ASP A 64 -10.87 -8.11 9.32
CA ASP A 64 -10.89 -9.22 10.26
C ASP A 64 -11.46 -8.76 11.62
N PRO A 65 -12.73 -9.07 11.93
CA PRO A 65 -13.35 -8.71 13.20
C PRO A 65 -12.83 -9.54 14.39
N LEU A 66 -12.17 -10.67 14.14
CA LEU A 66 -11.65 -11.55 15.18
C LEU A 66 -10.17 -11.28 15.49
N MET A 67 -9.56 -10.31 14.82
CA MET A 67 -8.16 -9.95 15.02
C MET A 67 -7.86 -9.53 16.46
N THR A 68 -6.97 -10.27 17.12
CA THR A 68 -6.40 -9.90 18.42
C THR A 68 -5.37 -8.80 18.24
N LYS A 69 -5.47 -7.74 19.06
CA LYS A 69 -4.61 -6.55 18.98
C LYS A 69 -3.93 -6.36 20.33
N THR A 70 -2.61 -6.24 20.32
CA THR A 70 -1.81 -5.93 21.51
C THR A 70 -1.18 -4.57 21.33
N TYR A 71 -1.11 -3.82 22.43
CA TYR A 71 -0.56 -2.48 22.45
C TYR A 71 0.43 -2.33 23.59
N GLN A 72 1.51 -1.60 23.38
CA GLN A 72 2.50 -1.29 24.40
C GLN A 72 2.77 0.22 24.49
N GLY A 73 2.83 0.74 25.72
CA GLY A 73 3.06 2.17 25.99
C GLY A 73 1.79 3.03 26.01
N THR A 74 1.97 4.35 25.83
CA THR A 74 0.88 5.35 25.84
C THR A 74 0.55 5.81 24.42
N ASP A 75 -0.69 5.59 23.98
CA ASP A 75 -1.12 5.93 22.61
C ASP A 75 -0.98 7.45 22.35
N GLY A 76 -0.53 7.80 21.14
CA GLY A 76 -0.20 9.17 20.76
C GLY A 76 1.16 9.68 21.27
N THR A 77 2.00 8.82 21.87
CA THR A 77 3.38 9.16 22.27
C THR A 77 4.41 8.31 21.52
N VAL A 78 5.65 8.80 21.45
CA VAL A 78 6.76 8.08 20.80
C VAL A 78 7.00 6.75 21.51
N GLY A 79 7.07 5.66 20.73
CA GLY A 79 7.26 4.30 21.24
C GLY A 79 5.98 3.52 21.48
N PHE A 80 4.79 4.07 21.19
CA PHE A 80 3.57 3.29 21.13
C PHE A 80 3.57 2.36 19.91
N ILE A 81 3.33 1.07 20.14
CA ILE A 81 3.24 0.02 19.11
C ILE A 81 2.03 -0.88 19.35
#